data_AF-A0A3D3P9K4-F1
#
_entry.id   AF-A0A3D3P9K4-F1
#
_cell.length_a   1.000
_cell.length_b   1.000
_cell.length_c   1.000
_cell.angle_alpha   90.00
_cell.angle_beta   90.00
_cell.angle_gamma   90.00
#
_symmetry.space_group_name_H-M   'P 1'
#
loop_
_entity.id
_entity.type
_entity.pdbx_description
1 polymer ?
#
loop_
_entity_poly.entity_id
_entity_poly.type
_entity_poly.pdbx_seq_one_letter_code
_entity_poly.pdbx_strand_id
1 'polypeptide(L)'
;DHVVRTLHNAIEQDRLAHAYLFVGPRGTGKTSTSRIFSKALNCPNGPSVEFDPDDPICIEIAEGRSLDVLEIDGASNNKVDEV
;
A
#
# COMPACT_ATOMS: atom_id res chain seq x y z
N ASP A 1 -14.11 -8.19 -0.88
CA ASP A 1 -14.35 -8.25 0.58
C ASP A 1 -13.35 -9.08 1.39
N HIS A 2 -13.06 -10.34 1.05
CA HIS A 2 -12.22 -11.18 1.93
C HIS A 2 -10.79 -10.62 2.18
N VAL A 3 -10.15 -10.06 1.16
CA VAL A 3 -8.79 -9.47 1.28
C VAL A 3 -8.79 -8.26 2.21
N VAL A 4 -9.75 -7.34 2.03
CA VAL A 4 -9.87 -6.13 2.86
C VAL A 4 -10.05 -6.50 4.33
N ARG A 5 -10.95 -7.45 4.63
CA ARG A 5 -11.15 -7.95 5.99
C ARG A 5 -9.87 -8.56 6.59
N THR A 6 -9.10 -9.27 5.78
CA THR A 6 -7.85 -9.90 6.23
C THR A 6 -6.80 -8.84 6.61
N LEU A 7 -6.63 -7.80 5.77
CA LEU A 7 -5.71 -6.70 6.06
C LEU A 7 -6.16 -5.88 7.26
N HIS A 8 -7.46 -5.58 7.37
CA HIS A 8 -8.05 -4.90 8.52
C HIS A 8 -7.76 -5.66 9.81
N ASN A 9 -8.03 -6.97 9.84
CA ASN A 9 -7.75 -7.79 11.01
C ASN A 9 -6.25 -7.85 11.35
N ALA A 10 -5.36 -7.84 10.34
CA ALA A 10 -3.93 -7.87 10.57
C ALA A 10 -3.44 -6.60 11.30
N ILE A 11 -4.00 -5.44 10.97
CA ILE A 11 -3.72 -4.18 11.67
C ILE A 11 -4.28 -4.22 13.09
N GLU A 12 -5.59 -4.50 13.24
CA GLU A 12 -6.28 -4.51 14.54
C GLU A 12 -5.69 -5.49 15.56
N GLN A 13 -5.13 -6.60 15.08
CA GLN A 13 -4.56 -7.64 15.94
C GLN A 13 -3.05 -7.50 16.13
N ASP A 14 -2.42 -6.47 15.57
CA ASP A 14 -0.96 -6.29 15.53
C ASP A 14 -0.22 -7.53 15.00
N ARG A 15 -0.73 -8.08 13.88
CA ARG A 15 -0.18 -9.29 13.22
C ARG A 15 0.19 -9.02 11.76
N LEU A 16 0.97 -7.97 11.54
CA LEU A 16 1.47 -7.63 10.22
C LEU A 16 2.52 -8.63 9.76
N ALA A 17 2.37 -9.13 8.53
CA ALA A 17 3.38 -9.95 7.89
C ALA A 17 4.50 -9.08 7.30
N HIS A 18 5.69 -9.66 7.14
CA HIS A 18 6.83 -8.96 6.54
C HIS A 18 6.62 -8.62 5.05
N ALA A 19 5.77 -9.37 4.35
CA ALA A 19 5.51 -9.19 2.93
C ALA A 19 4.08 -9.62 2.57
N TYR A 20 3.47 -8.89 1.65
CA TYR A 20 2.16 -9.17 1.08
C TYR A 20 2.27 -9.26 -0.43
N LEU A 21 1.74 -10.34 -1.02
CA LEU A 21 1.68 -10.54 -2.46
C LEU A 21 0.23 -10.45 -2.94
N PHE A 22 -0.11 -9.36 -3.64
CA PHE A 22 -1.42 -9.19 -4.26
C PHE A 22 -1.43 -9.81 -5.66
N VAL A 23 -2.29 -10.81 -5.88
CA VAL A 23 -2.39 -11.53 -7.17
C VAL A 23 -3.80 -11.38 -7.75
N GLY A 24 -3.89 -11.17 -9.07
CA GLY A 24 -5.16 -11.09 -9.77
C GLY A 24 -5.07 -10.37 -11.12
N PRO A 25 -6.13 -10.44 -11.95
CA PRO A 25 -6.21 -9.79 -13.26
C PRO A 25 -5.91 -8.28 -13.25
N ARG A 26 -5.61 -7.68 -14.40
CA ARG A 26 -5.45 -6.22 -14.52
C ARG A 26 -6.74 -5.51 -14.09
N GLY A 27 -6.62 -4.36 -13.44
CA GLY A 27 -7.77 -3.57 -12.98
C GLY A 27 -8.44 -4.01 -11.67
N THR A 28 -7.99 -5.08 -11.02
CA THR A 28 -8.58 -5.54 -9.74
C THR A 28 -8.11 -4.79 -8.48
N GLY A 29 -7.52 -3.60 -8.65
CA GLY A 29 -7.15 -2.73 -7.54
C GLY A 29 -5.89 -3.12 -6.75
N LYS A 30 -5.06 -4.07 -7.21
CA LYS A 30 -3.86 -4.53 -6.47
C LYS A 30 -2.94 -3.39 -6.00
N THR A 31 -2.52 -2.52 -6.92
CA THR A 31 -1.67 -1.36 -6.60
C THR A 31 -2.39 -0.38 -5.68
N SER A 32 -3.66 -0.10 -5.94
CA SER A 32 -4.49 0.77 -5.11
C SER A 32 -4.64 0.25 -3.69
N THR A 33 -4.90 -1.05 -3.52
CA THR A 33 -4.99 -1.70 -2.20
C THR A 33 -3.65 -1.65 -1.49
N SER A 34 -2.53 -1.90 -2.17
CA SER A 34 -1.20 -1.75 -1.58
C SER A 34 -0.97 -0.33 -1.07
N ARG A 35 -1.34 0.69 -1.86
CA ARG A 35 -1.18 2.10 -1.47
C ARG A 35 -2.06 2.49 -0.29
N ILE A 36 -3.33 2.06 -0.27
CA ILE A 36 -4.24 2.27 0.86
C ILE A 36 -3.70 1.59 2.12
N PHE A 37 -3.18 0.37 1.99
CA PHE A 37 -2.57 -0.35 3.10
C PHE A 37 -1.32 0.39 3.61
N SER A 38 -0.47 0.91 2.73
CA SER A 38 0.67 1.75 3.14
C SER A 38 0.25 2.99 3.92
N LYS A 39 -0.88 3.65 3.55
CA LYS A 39 -1.43 4.77 4.32
C LYS A 39 -1.86 4.35 5.72
N ALA A 40 -2.61 3.25 5.83
CA ALA A 40 -3.04 2.69 7.11
C ALA A 40 -1.86 2.38 8.05
N LEU A 41 -0.70 2.04 7.50
CA LEU A 41 0.52 1.75 8.28
C LEU A 41 1.32 2.99 8.67
N ASN A 42 1.33 4.05 7.84
CA ASN A 42 2.29 5.16 7.98
C ASN A 42 1.67 6.53 8.32
N CYS A 43 0.36 6.73 8.11
CA CYS A 43 -0.27 7.98 8.49
C CYS A 43 -0.31 8.14 10.02
N PRO A 44 -0.45 9.38 10.55
CA PRO A 44 -0.35 9.62 11.98
C PRO A 44 -1.31 8.75 12.80
N ASN A 45 -0.82 8.30 13.96
CA ASN A 45 -1.51 7.37 14.85
C ASN A 45 -1.71 5.95 14.26
N GLY A 46 -1.07 5.63 13.14
CA GLY A 46 -0.99 4.28 12.60
C GLY A 46 0.05 3.39 13.33
N PRO A 47 0.03 2.07 13.11
CA PRO A 47 -0.87 1.32 12.23
C PRO A 47 -2.34 1.37 12.67
N SER A 48 -3.24 1.79 11.79
CA SER A 48 -4.67 1.93 12.06
C SER A 48 -5.50 1.75 10.80
N VAL A 49 -6.65 1.11 10.92
CA VAL A 49 -7.64 0.96 9.83
C VAL A 49 -8.41 2.26 9.58
N GLU A 50 -8.42 3.15 10.58
CA GLU A 50 -8.97 4.50 10.50
C GLU A 50 -7.81 5.50 10.47
N PHE A 51 -7.75 6.31 9.42
CA PHE A 51 -6.76 7.37 9.26
C PHE A 51 -7.39 8.55 8.50
N ASP A 52 -6.86 9.75 8.71
CA ASP A 52 -7.27 10.93 7.96
C ASP A 52 -6.63 10.90 6.56
N PRO A 53 -7.42 10.74 5.48
CA PRO A 53 -6.88 10.72 4.12
C PRO A 53 -6.28 12.06 3.67
N ASP A 54 -6.64 13.16 4.34
CA ASP A 54 -6.21 14.52 4.04
C ASP A 54 -4.98 14.96 4.86
N ASP A 55 -4.47 14.09 5.73
CA ASP A 55 -3.21 14.32 6.44
C ASP A 55 -2.02 14.43 5.45
N PRO A 56 -1.05 15.34 5.67
CA PRO A 56 0.09 15.52 4.77
C PRO A 56 0.83 14.22 4.43
N ILE A 57 1.04 13.31 5.40
CA ILE A 57 1.72 12.03 5.15
C ILE A 57 0.88 11.15 4.21
N CYS A 58 -0.43 11.10 4.45
CA CYS A 58 -1.37 10.35 3.63
C CYS A 58 -1.46 10.88 2.19
N ILE A 59 -1.32 12.20 2.00
CA ILE A 59 -1.24 12.85 0.70
C ILE A 59 0.09 12.52 0.01
N GLU A 60 1.23 12.63 0.71
CA GLU A 60 2.55 12.31 0.16
C GLU A 60 2.64 10.86 -0.34
N ILE A 61 2.07 9.91 0.40
CA ILE A 61 1.96 8.50 -0.02
C ILE A 61 1.06 8.37 -1.26
N ALA A 62 -0.05 9.12 -1.32
CA ALA A 62 -0.95 9.11 -2.47
C ALA A 62 -0.26 9.57 -3.76
N GLU A 63 0.60 10.58 -3.63
CA GLU A 63 1.34 11.21 -4.71
C GLU A 63 2.67 10.50 -5.05
N GLY A 64 3.04 9.46 -4.29
CA GLY A 64 4.27 8.69 -4.52
C GLY A 64 5.54 9.48 -4.20
N ARG A 65 5.47 10.47 -3.29
CA ARG A 65 6.62 11.30 -2.88
C ARG A 65 7.04 11.10 -1.43
N SER A 66 6.39 10.19 -0.71
CA SER A 66 6.75 9.83 0.66
C SER A 66 8.16 9.24 0.72
N LEU A 67 8.93 9.61 1.75
CA LEU A 67 10.26 9.05 2.00
C LEU A 67 10.19 7.63 2.58
N ASP A 68 9.12 7.31 3.30
CA ASP A 68 8.94 6.02 3.99
C ASP A 68 8.23 4.98 3.11
N VAL A 69 7.61 5.42 2.01
CA VAL A 69 6.88 4.55 1.08
C VAL A 69 7.40 4.71 -0.34
N LEU A 70 8.12 3.70 -0.82
CA LEU A 70 8.63 3.63 -2.18
C LEU A 70 7.73 2.75 -3.06
N GLU A 71 7.15 3.32 -4.12
CA GLU A 71 6.41 2.57 -5.14
C GLU A 71 7.31 2.32 -6.35
N ILE A 72 7.56 1.05 -6.67
CA ILE A 72 8.40 0.64 -7.81
C ILE A 72 7.50 -0.04 -8.86
N ASP A 73 7.38 0.58 -10.03
CA ASP A 73 6.66 -0.02 -11.16
C ASP A 73 7.61 -0.80 -12.08
N GLY A 74 7.50 -2.13 -11.99
CA GLY A 74 8.26 -3.06 -12.84
C GLY A 74 7.73 -3.19 -14.28
N ALA A 75 6.51 -2.73 -14.58
CA ALA A 75 5.96 -2.78 -15.94
C ALA A 75 6.41 -1.58 -16.80
N SER A 76 6.65 -0.44 -16.15
CA SER A 76 7.10 0.80 -16.80
C SER A 76 8.62 0.89 -16.94
N ASN A 77 9.39 0.06 -16.24
CA ASN A 77 10.85 0.01 -16.26
C ASN A 77 11.39 -1.30 -16.86
N ASN A 78 10.87 -1.70 -18.03
CA ASN A 78 11.40 -2.84 -18.78
C ASN A 78 12.82 -2.51 -19.31
N LYS A 79 13.85 -2.64 -18.46
CA LYS A 79 15.28 -2.68 -18.87
C LYS A 79 15.64 -4.01 -19.57
N VAL A 80 14.68 -4.67 -20.21
CA VAL A 80 14.93 -5.89 -20.99
C VAL A 80 15.60 -5.55 -22.32
N ASP A 81 15.56 -4.28 -22.77
CA ASP A 81 16.25 -3.81 -23.98
C ASP A 81 17.58 -3.06 -23.72
N GLU A 82 18.16 -3.14 -22.51
CA GLU A 82 19.51 -2.60 -22.21
C GLU A 82 20.55 -3.72 -22.04
N VAL A 83 20.71 -4.59 -23.04
CA VAL A 83 21.83 -5.53 -23.17
C VAL A 83 22.48 -5.40 -24.54
#